data_AF-A0A506US35-F1
#
_entry.id   AF-A0A506US35-F1
#
_cell.length_a   1.000
_cell.length_b   1.000
_cell.length_c   1.000
_cell.angle_alpha   90.00
_cell.angle_beta   90.00
_cell.angle_gamma   90.00
#
_symmetry.space_group_name_H-M   'P 1'
#
loop_
_entity.id
_entity.type
_entity.pdbx_description
1 polymer ?
#
loop_
_entity_poly.entity_id
_entity_poly.type
_entity_poly.pdbx_seq_one_letter_code
_entity_poly.pdbx_strand_id
1 'polypeptide(L)'
;MAAGKTTVARAFQRLGVPVFNADAVVRKLQGRGGAAIPALQQLRPSVISNGCVDRAALRAELAKDPGLLKKLEAILHPLVRKERQLFLRQCRARGVPLCVLDVPLLWESGAAASCDLVLVVEAALPTRLARVKHRHLLGGRMTVALARQLMACQMSDEERRARADLILSTEGRPAGVQRQVRRLAWALRGGRSALRQDRDCSSRRRAPGRRTIMEELGAHDAHHTF
;
A
#
# COMPACT_ATOMS: atom_id res chain seq x y z
N MET A 1 8.34 6.00 1.92
CA MET A 1 8.29 5.69 3.37
C MET A 1 7.61 6.78 4.22
N ALA A 2 6.96 6.45 5.35
CA ALA A 2 6.39 7.40 6.34
C ALA A 2 5.27 8.36 5.87
N ALA A 3 4.75 8.16 4.66
CA ALA A 3 3.69 8.98 4.07
C ALA A 3 2.28 8.70 4.62
N GLY A 4 2.12 7.86 5.65
CA GLY A 4 0.79 7.62 6.25
C GLY A 4 -0.08 6.56 5.55
N LYS A 5 0.49 5.72 4.68
CA LYS A 5 -0.23 4.62 4.01
C LYS A 5 -1.04 3.73 4.98
N THR A 6 -0.45 3.34 6.11
CA THR A 6 -1.15 2.56 7.15
C THR A 6 -2.33 3.33 7.77
N THR A 7 -2.24 4.66 7.89
CA THR A 7 -3.34 5.50 8.38
C THR A 7 -4.50 5.47 7.39
N VAL A 8 -4.21 5.59 6.09
CA VAL A 8 -5.21 5.51 5.01
C VAL A 8 -5.84 4.11 4.96
N ALA A 9 -5.05 3.05 5.00
CA ALA A 9 -5.54 1.68 5.03
C ALA A 9 -6.50 1.42 6.21
N ARG A 10 -6.13 1.88 7.42
CA ARG A 10 -7.00 1.81 8.60
C ARG A 10 -8.27 2.63 8.45
N ALA A 11 -8.20 3.79 7.81
CA ALA A 11 -9.38 4.61 7.54
C ALA A 11 -10.36 3.86 6.61
N PHE A 12 -9.88 3.17 5.57
CA PHE A 12 -10.72 2.30 4.74
C PHE A 12 -11.32 1.14 5.55
N GLN A 13 -10.52 0.47 6.39
CA GLN A 13 -11.02 -0.61 7.26
C GLN A 13 -12.18 -0.15 8.15
N ARG A 14 -12.09 1.05 8.75
CA ARG A 14 -13.17 1.63 9.57
C ARG A 14 -14.45 1.91 8.79
N LEU A 15 -14.39 2.02 7.47
CA LEU A 15 -15.54 2.16 6.58
C LEU A 15 -16.09 0.82 6.08
N GLY A 16 -15.63 -0.29 6.67
CA GLY A 16 -16.01 -1.64 6.27
C GLY A 16 -15.43 -2.08 4.93
N VAL A 17 -14.42 -1.37 4.38
CA VAL A 17 -13.72 -1.81 3.17
C VAL A 17 -12.74 -2.93 3.56
N PRO A 18 -12.84 -4.13 2.97
CA PRO A 18 -11.85 -5.18 3.18
C PRO A 18 -10.46 -4.72 2.73
N VAL A 19 -9.44 -5.00 3.53
CA VAL A 19 -8.06 -4.61 3.24
C VAL A 19 -7.14 -5.82 3.32
N PHE A 20 -6.46 -6.11 2.22
CA PHE A 20 -5.37 -7.06 2.17
C PHE A 20 -4.08 -6.37 2.58
N ASN A 21 -3.42 -6.85 3.62
CA ASN A 21 -2.14 -6.31 4.08
C ASN A 21 -1.02 -7.30 3.80
N ALA A 22 -0.16 -6.99 2.83
CA ALA A 22 0.92 -7.89 2.40
C ALA A 22 1.92 -8.17 3.53
N ASP A 23 2.28 -7.19 4.36
CA ASP A 23 3.18 -7.39 5.49
C ASP A 23 2.59 -8.35 6.53
N ALA A 24 1.29 -8.20 6.81
CA ALA A 24 0.60 -9.11 7.74
C ALA A 24 0.55 -10.55 7.18
N VAL A 25 0.34 -10.68 5.87
CA VAL A 25 0.36 -11.99 5.19
C VAL A 25 1.75 -12.62 5.26
N VAL A 26 2.82 -11.87 4.96
CA VAL A 26 4.20 -12.36 5.10
C VAL A 26 4.47 -12.83 6.53
N ARG A 27 4.05 -12.05 7.53
CA ARG A 27 4.20 -12.44 8.94
C ARG A 27 3.45 -13.74 9.28
N LYS A 28 2.25 -13.94 8.72
CA LYS A 28 1.49 -15.18 8.89
C LYS A 28 2.20 -16.36 8.21
N LEU A 29 2.68 -16.18 6.99
CA LEU A 29 3.41 -17.20 6.23
C LEU A 29 4.73 -17.62 6.91
N GLN A 30 5.37 -16.69 7.63
CA GLN A 30 6.59 -16.90 8.42
C GLN A 30 6.33 -17.25 9.90
N GLY A 31 5.06 -17.36 10.30
CA GLY A 31 4.66 -17.74 11.66
C GLY A 31 4.67 -19.26 11.87
N ARG A 32 4.35 -19.69 13.09
CA ARG A 32 4.21 -21.12 13.41
C ARG A 32 3.18 -21.78 12.49
N GLY A 33 3.57 -22.88 11.85
CA GLY A 33 2.72 -23.59 10.87
C GLY A 33 2.46 -22.82 9.57
N GLY A 34 3.18 -21.71 9.34
CA GLY A 34 3.04 -20.92 8.13
C GLY A 34 3.58 -21.65 6.90
N ALA A 35 2.93 -21.43 5.75
CA ALA A 35 3.26 -22.16 4.52
C ALA A 35 4.68 -21.91 3.99
N ALA A 36 5.37 -20.85 4.44
CA ALA A 36 6.76 -20.61 4.06
C ALA A 36 7.75 -21.41 4.92
N ILE A 37 7.36 -21.89 6.11
CA ILE A 37 8.28 -22.49 7.08
C ILE A 37 9.04 -23.70 6.52
N PRO A 38 8.41 -24.69 5.85
CA PRO A 38 9.15 -25.86 5.36
C PRO A 38 10.24 -25.48 4.35
N ALA A 39 9.92 -24.60 3.39
CA ALA A 39 10.88 -24.14 2.38
C ALA A 39 11.99 -23.27 2.99
N LEU A 40 11.66 -22.41 3.96
CA LEU A 40 12.64 -21.60 4.67
C LEU A 40 13.56 -22.45 5.55
N GLN A 41 13.04 -23.49 6.18
CA GLN A 41 13.81 -24.47 6.96
C GLN A 41 14.84 -25.18 6.08
N GLN A 42 14.44 -25.60 4.88
CA GLN A 42 15.36 -26.23 3.91
C GLN A 42 16.41 -25.24 3.39
N LEU A 43 16.00 -24.01 3.07
CA LEU A 43 16.88 -22.99 2.52
C LEU A 43 17.94 -22.52 3.53
N ARG A 44 17.52 -22.27 4.78
CA ARG A 44 18.41 -21.75 5.83
C ARG A 44 17.89 -22.14 7.22
N PRO A 45 18.22 -23.34 7.73
CA PRO A 45 17.72 -23.83 9.01
C PRO A 45 17.95 -22.85 10.18
N SER A 46 19.08 -22.13 10.17
CA SER A 46 19.47 -21.19 11.22
C SER A 46 18.52 -19.99 11.40
N VAL A 47 17.65 -19.69 10.42
CA VAL A 47 16.68 -18.58 10.55
C VAL A 47 15.34 -19.02 11.14
N ILE A 48 15.18 -20.30 11.47
CA ILE A 48 13.96 -20.84 12.06
C ILE A 48 14.20 -21.21 13.53
N SER A 49 13.31 -20.74 14.40
CA SER A 49 13.29 -21.08 15.82
C SER A 49 11.86 -21.30 16.28
N ASN A 50 11.61 -22.39 17.02
CA ASN A 50 10.28 -22.76 17.53
C ASN A 50 9.19 -22.78 16.45
N GLY A 51 9.52 -23.29 15.26
CA GLY A 51 8.61 -23.42 14.12
C GLY A 51 8.23 -22.10 13.43
N CYS A 52 8.90 -20.99 13.74
CA CYS A 52 8.69 -19.69 13.09
C CYS A 52 10.02 -19.02 12.73
N VAL A 53 9.97 -17.99 11.88
CA VAL A 53 11.18 -17.22 11.53
C VAL A 53 11.68 -16.41 12.71
N ASP A 54 12.94 -16.63 13.10
CA ASP A 54 13.68 -15.75 13.99
C ASP A 54 14.17 -14.54 13.20
N ARG A 55 13.59 -13.37 13.49
CA ARG A 55 13.92 -12.12 12.79
C ARG A 55 15.31 -11.59 13.11
N ALA A 56 15.88 -11.92 14.27
CA ALA A 56 17.25 -11.53 14.60
C ALA A 56 18.23 -12.37 13.79
N ALA A 57 18.05 -13.69 13.81
CA ALA A 57 18.86 -14.62 13.02
C ALA A 57 18.76 -14.33 11.52
N LEU A 58 17.53 -14.11 11.00
CA LEU A 58 17.33 -13.75 9.60
C LEU A 58 18.10 -12.49 9.18
N ARG A 59 18.11 -11.45 10.02
CA ARG A 59 18.86 -10.22 9.72
C ARG A 59 20.36 -10.46 9.72
N ALA A 60 20.86 -11.26 10.67
CA ALA A 60 22.28 -11.61 10.72
C ALA A 60 22.70 -12.40 9.47
N GLU A 61 21.89 -13.36 9.01
CA GLU A 61 22.17 -14.12 7.80
C GLU A 61 22.07 -13.28 6.53
N LEU A 62 21.08 -12.37 6.43
CA LEU A 62 20.97 -11.43 5.31
C LEU A 62 22.15 -10.46 5.22
N ALA A 63 22.78 -10.12 6.34
CA ALA A 63 23.99 -9.29 6.34
C ALA A 63 25.23 -10.06 5.83
N LYS A 64 25.25 -11.39 5.97
CA LYS A 64 26.36 -12.25 5.53
C LYS A 64 26.23 -12.69 4.07
N ASP A 65 25.00 -12.96 3.62
CA ASP A 65 24.71 -13.47 2.27
C ASP A 65 23.73 -12.52 1.54
N PRO A 66 24.23 -11.60 0.71
CA PRO A 66 23.40 -10.72 -0.10
C PRO A 66 22.47 -11.46 -1.08
N GLY A 67 22.83 -12.69 -1.47
CA GLY A 67 22.02 -13.53 -2.35
C GLY A 67 20.83 -14.19 -1.65
N LEU A 68 20.87 -14.28 -0.31
CA LEU A 68 19.80 -14.89 0.48
C LEU A 68 18.47 -14.15 0.31
N LEU A 69 18.49 -12.82 0.20
CA LEU A 69 17.28 -12.02 0.03
C LEU A 69 16.48 -12.47 -1.20
N LYS A 70 17.15 -12.62 -2.35
CA LYS A 70 16.50 -13.06 -3.59
C LYS A 70 15.90 -14.47 -3.46
N LYS A 71 16.58 -15.38 -2.76
CA LYS A 71 16.09 -16.74 -2.52
C LYS A 71 14.85 -16.74 -1.61
N LEU A 72 14.84 -15.90 -0.57
CA LEU A 72 13.68 -15.71 0.30
C LEU A 72 12.49 -15.13 -0.47
N GLU A 73 12.73 -14.11 -1.29
CA GLU A 73 11.71 -13.48 -2.14
C GLU A 73 11.11 -14.50 -3.12
N ALA A 74 11.93 -15.37 -3.73
CA ALA A 74 11.46 -16.43 -4.62
C ALA A 74 10.50 -17.43 -3.93
N ILE A 75 10.68 -17.67 -2.63
CA ILE A 75 9.76 -18.50 -1.83
C ILE A 75 8.50 -17.72 -1.45
N LEU A 76 8.65 -16.46 -1.00
CA LEU A 76 7.55 -15.68 -0.43
C LEU A 76 6.62 -15.10 -1.49
N HIS A 77 7.13 -14.62 -2.63
CA HIS A 77 6.33 -13.94 -3.65
C HIS A 77 5.19 -14.82 -4.20
N PRO A 78 5.40 -16.11 -4.57
CA PRO A 78 4.32 -16.98 -5.00
C PRO A 78 3.26 -17.19 -3.92
N LEU A 79 3.67 -17.36 -2.66
CA LEU A 79 2.75 -17.55 -1.53
C LEU A 79 1.89 -16.29 -1.28
N VAL A 80 2.51 -15.12 -1.25
CA VAL A 80 1.79 -13.84 -1.09
C VAL A 80 0.85 -13.59 -2.26
N ARG A 81 1.26 -13.91 -3.49
CA ARG A 81 0.41 -13.83 -4.69
C ARG A 81 -0.82 -14.73 -4.56
N LYS A 82 -0.65 -15.96 -4.08
CA LYS A 82 -1.74 -16.91 -3.85
C LYS A 82 -2.74 -16.38 -2.82
N GLU A 83 -2.27 -15.89 -1.68
CA GLU A 83 -3.12 -15.28 -0.64
C GLU A 83 -3.86 -14.04 -1.15
N ARG A 84 -3.20 -13.20 -1.96
CA ARG A 84 -3.83 -12.05 -2.62
C ARG A 84 -4.96 -12.47 -3.56
N GLN A 85 -4.72 -13.48 -4.39
CA GLN A 85 -5.73 -13.99 -5.31
C GLN A 85 -6.92 -14.58 -4.56
N LEU A 86 -6.67 -15.31 -3.46
CA LEU A 86 -7.73 -15.84 -2.59
C LEU A 86 -8.58 -14.70 -1.99
N PHE A 87 -7.93 -13.67 -1.44
CA PHE A 87 -8.63 -12.50 -0.90
C PHE A 87 -9.51 -11.81 -1.95
N LEU A 88 -8.99 -11.61 -3.17
CA LEU A 88 -9.75 -10.99 -4.26
C LEU A 88 -10.94 -11.86 -4.67
N ARG A 89 -10.76 -13.18 -4.78
CA ARG A 89 -11.86 -14.13 -5.07
C ARG A 89 -12.95 -14.06 -4.00
N GLN A 90 -12.58 -14.03 -2.71
CA GLN A 90 -13.52 -13.90 -1.60
C GLN A 90 -14.28 -12.58 -1.63
N CYS A 91 -13.62 -11.47 -1.94
CA CYS A 91 -14.28 -10.17 -2.09
C CYS A 91 -15.31 -10.19 -3.22
N ARG A 92 -14.94 -10.78 -4.37
CA ARG A 92 -15.83 -10.93 -5.53
C ARG A 92 -17.04 -11.82 -5.21
N ALA A 93 -16.81 -12.98 -4.59
CA ALA A 93 -17.88 -13.91 -4.20
C ALA A 93 -18.89 -13.27 -3.23
N ARG A 94 -18.43 -12.36 -2.38
CA ARG A 94 -19.27 -11.59 -1.45
C ARG A 94 -19.92 -10.35 -2.06
N GLY A 95 -19.71 -10.07 -3.36
CA GLY A 95 -20.22 -8.87 -4.02
C GLY A 95 -19.67 -7.57 -3.43
N VAL A 96 -18.46 -7.59 -2.83
CA VAL A 96 -17.88 -6.39 -2.23
C VAL A 96 -17.50 -5.39 -3.34
N PRO A 97 -18.05 -4.16 -3.33
CA PRO A 97 -17.83 -3.21 -4.42
C PRO A 97 -16.43 -2.57 -4.42
N LEU A 98 -15.74 -2.60 -3.27
CA LEU A 98 -14.42 -2.00 -3.09
C LEU A 98 -13.62 -2.81 -2.07
N CYS A 99 -12.39 -3.17 -2.43
CA CYS A 99 -11.38 -3.69 -1.51
C CYS A 99 -10.06 -2.94 -1.72
N VAL A 100 -9.16 -2.95 -0.73
CA VAL A 100 -7.86 -2.27 -0.81
C VAL A 100 -6.74 -3.27 -0.67
N LEU A 101 -5.75 -3.16 -1.56
CA LEU A 101 -4.50 -3.90 -1.47
C LEU A 101 -3.42 -2.99 -0.87
N ASP A 102 -3.17 -3.16 0.42
CA ASP A 102 -2.02 -2.57 1.12
C ASP A 102 -0.78 -3.42 0.82
N VAL A 103 -0.05 -3.03 -0.22
CA VAL A 103 1.18 -3.71 -0.67
C VAL A 103 2.33 -2.70 -0.68
N PRO A 104 3.33 -2.82 0.22
CA PRO A 104 4.60 -2.11 0.08
C PRO A 104 5.28 -2.54 -1.22
N LEU A 105 5.97 -1.60 -1.89
CA LEU A 105 6.67 -1.88 -3.16
C LEU A 105 5.73 -2.48 -4.24
N LEU A 106 4.59 -1.81 -4.44
CA LEU A 106 3.49 -2.27 -5.30
C LEU A 106 3.95 -2.52 -6.76
N TRP A 107 4.85 -1.70 -7.28
CA TRP A 107 5.33 -1.82 -8.66
C TRP A 107 6.46 -2.85 -8.78
N GLU A 108 7.39 -2.82 -7.84
CA GLU A 108 8.55 -3.71 -7.80
C GLU A 108 8.12 -5.17 -7.64
N SER A 109 7.05 -5.42 -6.89
CA SER A 109 6.45 -6.75 -6.73
C SER A 109 5.51 -7.16 -7.89
N GLY A 110 5.29 -6.29 -8.88
CA GLY A 110 4.32 -6.50 -9.97
C GLY A 110 2.86 -6.57 -9.51
N ALA A 111 2.57 -6.22 -8.25
CA ALA A 111 1.24 -6.32 -7.66
C ALA A 111 0.26 -5.29 -8.24
N ALA A 112 0.76 -4.19 -8.83
CA ALA A 112 -0.04 -3.18 -9.53
C ALA A 112 -0.95 -3.80 -10.61
N ALA A 113 -0.52 -4.86 -11.29
CA ALA A 113 -1.31 -5.55 -12.32
C ALA A 113 -2.58 -6.24 -11.77
N SER A 114 -2.71 -6.38 -10.44
CA SER A 114 -3.91 -6.92 -9.78
C SER A 114 -4.89 -5.83 -9.31
N CYS A 115 -4.62 -4.56 -9.59
CA CYS A 115 -5.40 -3.41 -9.14
C CYS A 115 -6.18 -2.78 -10.31
N ASP A 116 -7.43 -2.39 -10.08
CA ASP A 116 -8.19 -1.56 -11.03
C ASP A 116 -7.75 -0.09 -10.97
N LEU A 117 -7.31 0.37 -9.79
CA LEU A 117 -6.82 1.72 -9.52
C LEU A 117 -5.67 1.67 -8.50
N VAL A 118 -4.70 2.58 -8.66
CA VAL A 118 -3.55 2.78 -7.77
C VAL A 118 -3.67 4.12 -7.04
N LEU A 119 -3.82 4.05 -5.72
CA LEU A 119 -3.82 5.20 -4.82
C LEU A 119 -2.43 5.42 -4.22
N VAL A 120 -1.78 6.53 -4.58
CA VAL A 120 -0.53 6.97 -3.94
C VAL A 120 -0.86 7.85 -2.74
N VAL A 121 -0.30 7.47 -1.59
CA VAL A 121 -0.39 8.26 -0.36
C VAL A 121 0.90 9.04 -0.20
N GLU A 122 0.79 10.37 -0.12
CA GLU A 122 1.96 11.25 -0.03
C GLU A 122 1.91 12.21 1.17
N ALA A 123 3.09 12.75 1.47
CA ALA A 123 3.33 13.83 2.41
C ALA A 123 4.69 14.44 2.04
N ALA A 124 4.87 15.73 2.30
CA ALA A 124 6.11 16.46 2.13
C ALA A 124 7.24 15.79 2.93
N LEU A 125 8.46 15.87 2.39
CA LEU A 125 9.63 15.26 3.01
C LEU A 125 9.86 15.73 4.46
N PRO A 126 9.74 17.04 4.80
CA PRO A 126 9.85 17.50 6.19
C PRO A 126 8.84 16.80 7.12
N THR A 127 7.58 16.70 6.70
CA THR A 127 6.52 16.00 7.44
C THR A 127 6.86 14.53 7.66
N ARG A 128 7.35 13.84 6.62
CA ARG A 128 7.76 12.42 6.70
C ARG A 128 8.91 12.21 7.67
N LEU A 129 9.94 13.07 7.62
CA LEU A 129 11.11 12.99 8.50
C LEU A 129 10.73 13.30 9.95
N ALA A 130 9.88 14.30 10.19
CA ALA A 130 9.36 14.60 11.52
C ALA A 130 8.60 13.41 12.11
N ARG A 131 7.76 12.74 11.31
CA ARG A 131 7.04 11.51 11.72
C ARG A 131 7.98 10.33 12.00
N VAL A 132 9.12 10.23 11.31
CA VAL A 132 10.15 9.22 11.62
C VAL A 132 10.81 9.55 12.95
N LYS A 133 11.27 10.80 13.13
CA LYS A 133 11.90 11.28 14.36
C LYS A 133 11.00 11.05 15.57
N HIS A 134 9.74 11.46 15.49
CA HIS A 134 8.77 11.27 16.57
C HIS A 134 8.56 9.79 16.91
N ARG A 135 8.40 8.91 15.91
CA ARG A 135 8.27 7.47 16.16
C ARG A 135 9.54 6.84 16.74
N HIS A 136 10.70 7.36 16.39
CA HIS A 136 11.97 6.93 16.97
C HIS A 136 12.03 7.27 18.47
N LEU A 137 11.65 8.49 18.84
CA LEU A 137 11.58 8.93 20.24
C LEU A 137 10.60 8.09 21.07
N LEU A 138 9.54 7.55 20.46
CA LEU A 138 8.62 6.62 21.10
C LEU A 138 9.08 5.15 21.09
N GLY A 139 10.38 4.89 20.89
CA GLY A 139 10.97 3.53 20.91
C GLY A 139 10.98 2.80 19.57
N GLY A 140 10.63 3.47 18.47
CA GLY A 140 10.76 2.91 17.12
C GLY A 140 12.22 2.75 16.69
N ARG A 141 12.56 1.67 15.97
CA ARG A 141 13.96 1.38 15.55
C ARG A 141 14.47 2.20 14.36
N MET A 142 13.63 3.04 13.75
CA MET A 142 13.94 3.75 12.51
C MET A 142 14.48 5.15 12.80
N THR A 143 15.76 5.40 12.51
CA THR A 143 16.37 6.75 12.62
C THR A 143 16.08 7.61 11.39
N VAL A 144 16.26 8.93 11.51
CA VAL A 144 16.12 9.86 10.38
C VAL A 144 17.16 9.58 9.29
N ALA A 145 18.40 9.26 9.68
CA ALA A 145 19.48 8.93 8.75
C ALA A 145 19.16 7.65 7.94
N LEU A 146 18.80 6.57 8.63
CA LEU A 146 18.39 5.33 7.98
C LEU A 146 17.15 5.53 7.09
N ALA A 147 16.22 6.39 7.53
CA ALA A 147 15.05 6.68 6.72
C ALA A 147 15.37 7.40 5.41
N ARG A 148 16.35 8.32 5.40
CA ARG A 148 16.82 8.97 4.17
C ARG A 148 17.47 7.97 3.22
N GLN A 149 18.32 7.10 3.74
CA GLN A 149 18.97 6.04 2.94
C GLN A 149 17.93 5.13 2.28
N LEU A 150 16.96 4.63 3.05
CA LEU A 150 15.90 3.77 2.52
C LEU A 150 14.98 4.47 1.53
N MET A 151 14.76 5.78 1.69
CA MET A 151 14.00 6.57 0.72
C MET A 151 14.75 6.74 -0.59
N ALA A 152 16.09 6.82 -0.57
CA ALA A 152 16.91 6.92 -1.78
C ALA A 152 16.94 5.62 -2.60
N CYS A 153 16.78 4.46 -1.96
CA CYS A 153 16.66 3.17 -2.66
C CYS A 153 15.25 2.88 -3.22
N GLN A 154 14.27 3.77 -2.98
CA GLN A 154 12.89 3.60 -3.44
C GLN A 154 12.63 4.45 -4.69
N MET A 155 11.64 4.03 -5.47
CA MET A 155 11.09 4.84 -6.56
C MET A 155 10.78 6.28 -6.06
N SER A 156 11.17 7.26 -6.87
CA SER A 156 11.04 8.67 -6.52
C SER A 156 9.57 9.06 -6.32
N ASP A 157 9.31 10.14 -5.57
CA ASP A 157 7.94 10.63 -5.40
C ASP A 157 7.31 11.04 -6.75
N GLU A 158 8.11 11.55 -7.69
CA GLU A 158 7.68 11.94 -9.03
C GLU A 158 7.24 10.74 -9.87
N GLU A 159 8.04 9.68 -9.91
CA GLU A 159 7.69 8.45 -10.63
C GLU A 159 6.45 7.79 -10.03
N ARG A 160 6.31 7.80 -8.70
CA ARG A 160 5.09 7.29 -8.04
C ARG A 160 3.86 8.10 -8.42
N ARG A 161 3.96 9.43 -8.45
CA ARG A 161 2.86 10.30 -8.91
C ARG A 161 2.52 10.08 -10.37
N ALA A 162 3.52 9.88 -11.24
CA ALA A 162 3.31 9.63 -12.66
C ALA A 162 2.59 8.31 -12.95
N ARG A 163 2.73 7.31 -12.06
CA ARG A 163 2.11 5.98 -12.18
C ARG A 163 0.83 5.81 -11.37
N ALA A 164 0.38 6.85 -10.66
CA ALA A 164 -0.80 6.80 -9.81
C ALA A 164 -2.06 7.15 -10.61
N ASP A 165 -3.16 6.44 -10.34
CA ASP A 165 -4.48 6.87 -10.81
C ASP A 165 -5.05 7.97 -9.90
N LEU A 166 -4.73 7.90 -8.60
CA LEU A 166 -5.20 8.82 -7.58
C LEU A 166 -4.08 9.15 -6.60
N ILE A 167 -4.08 10.38 -6.10
CA ILE A 167 -3.14 10.86 -5.09
C ILE A 167 -3.92 11.35 -3.87
N LEU A 168 -3.51 10.91 -2.68
CA LEU A 168 -4.07 11.34 -1.40
C LEU A 168 -2.96 11.92 -0.53
N SER A 169 -3.09 13.21 -0.21
CA SER A 169 -2.19 13.90 0.71
C SER A 169 -2.57 13.61 2.15
N THR A 170 -1.58 13.21 2.95
CA THR A 170 -1.72 13.07 4.41
C THR A 170 -1.18 14.26 5.16
N GLU A 171 -1.04 15.41 4.50
CA GLU A 171 -0.73 16.66 5.18
C GLU A 171 -1.85 17.09 6.13
N GLY A 172 -1.48 17.86 7.16
CA GLY A 172 -2.43 18.38 8.13
C GLY A 172 -2.96 17.36 9.14
N ARG A 173 -4.18 17.62 9.65
CA ARG A 173 -4.76 16.88 10.79
C ARG A 173 -5.31 15.51 10.36
N PRO A 174 -5.23 14.46 11.20
CA PRO A 174 -5.77 13.13 10.90
C PRO A 174 -7.24 13.11 10.46
N ALA A 175 -8.07 14.03 10.98
CA ALA A 175 -9.47 14.17 10.59
C ALA A 175 -9.64 14.54 9.11
N GLY A 176 -8.71 15.32 8.53
CA GLY A 176 -8.71 15.68 7.11
C GLY A 176 -8.52 14.44 6.22
N VAL A 177 -7.56 13.58 6.59
CA VAL A 177 -7.31 12.29 5.90
C VAL A 177 -8.55 11.40 5.94
N GLN A 178 -9.23 11.31 7.10
CA GLN A 178 -10.45 10.51 7.22
C GLN A 178 -11.57 11.01 6.29
N ARG A 179 -11.75 12.33 6.18
CA ARG A 179 -12.74 12.92 5.25
C ARG A 179 -12.41 12.60 3.80
N GLN A 180 -11.15 12.73 3.39
CA GLN A 180 -10.71 12.38 2.03
C GLN A 180 -10.97 10.90 1.72
N VAL A 181 -10.62 9.99 2.64
CA VAL A 181 -10.87 8.55 2.48
C VAL A 181 -12.36 8.23 2.39
N ARG A 182 -13.21 8.90 3.20
CA ARG A 182 -14.68 8.73 3.12
C ARG A 182 -15.23 9.14 1.76
N ARG A 183 -14.84 10.31 1.26
CA ARG A 183 -15.26 10.80 -0.07
C ARG A 183 -14.83 9.83 -1.16
N LEU A 184 -13.57 9.38 -1.13
CA LEU A 184 -13.05 8.44 -2.11
C LEU A 184 -13.78 7.09 -2.06
N ALA A 185 -14.01 6.54 -0.86
CA ALA A 185 -14.73 5.28 -0.71
C ALA A 185 -16.17 5.39 -1.24
N TRP A 186 -16.85 6.51 -1.00
CA TRP A 186 -18.20 6.76 -1.51
C TRP A 186 -18.22 6.81 -3.04
N ALA A 187 -17.34 7.62 -3.65
CA ALA A 187 -17.24 7.75 -5.10
C ALA A 187 -16.98 6.40 -5.80
N LEU A 188 -16.06 5.60 -5.25
CA LEU A 188 -15.68 4.30 -5.81
C LEU A 188 -16.76 3.22 -5.66
N ARG A 189 -17.59 3.27 -4.61
CA ARG A 189 -18.63 2.27 -4.32
C ARG A 189 -19.94 2.46 -5.10
N GLY A 190 -20.25 3.65 -5.60
CA GLY A 190 -21.56 3.89 -6.24
C GLY A 190 -21.72 5.21 -7.00
N GLY A 191 -20.70 6.07 -7.10
CA GLY A 191 -20.80 7.35 -7.81
C GLY A 191 -20.52 7.30 -9.32
N ARG A 192 -20.45 6.10 -9.93
CA ARG A 192 -20.01 5.94 -11.33
C ARG A 192 -21.05 6.33 -12.39
N SER A 193 -22.25 6.77 -12.03
CA SER A 193 -23.14 7.44 -12.99
C SER A 193 -22.61 8.83 -13.40
N ALA A 194 -21.90 9.54 -12.52
CA ALA A 194 -21.37 10.88 -12.82
C ALA A 194 -20.02 10.85 -13.58
N LEU A 195 -19.20 9.81 -13.39
CA LEU A 195 -17.86 9.71 -14.00
C LEU A 195 -17.83 8.97 -15.36
N ARG A 196 -18.96 8.40 -15.80
CA ARG A 196 -19.07 7.66 -17.08
C ARG A 196 -19.77 8.44 -18.19
N GLN A 197 -20.62 9.43 -17.90
CA GLN A 197 -21.35 10.15 -18.95
C GLN A 197 -20.44 11.01 -19.85
N ASP A 198 -19.25 11.41 -19.38
CA ASP A 198 -18.27 12.12 -20.22
C ASP A 198 -17.42 11.23 -21.13
N ARG A 199 -17.56 9.90 -21.07
CA ARG A 199 -16.75 8.97 -21.89
C ARG A 199 -17.43 8.45 -23.15
N ASP A 200 -18.71 8.73 -23.36
CA ASP A 200 -19.47 8.16 -24.47
C ASP A 200 -19.50 9.02 -25.75
N CYS A 201 -18.69 10.09 -25.84
CA CYS A 201 -18.68 10.95 -27.04
C CYS A 201 -17.34 11.06 -27.80
N SER A 202 -16.30 10.28 -27.52
CA SER A 202 -15.19 10.18 -28.49
C SER A 202 -14.34 8.90 -28.40
N SER A 203 -14.21 8.29 -29.57
CA SER A 203 -13.43 7.10 -29.89
C SER A 203 -11.95 7.17 -29.51
N ARG A 204 -11.43 6.06 -28.97
CA ARG A 204 -10.03 5.57 -29.03
C ARG A 204 -8.92 6.64 -29.02
N ARG A 205 -8.30 6.84 -27.85
CA ARG A 205 -6.82 6.94 -27.64
C ARG A 205 -6.53 7.00 -26.13
N ARG A 206 -5.55 6.20 -25.68
CA ARG A 206 -4.93 6.31 -24.35
C ARG A 206 -4.23 7.67 -24.27
N ALA A 207 -4.62 8.51 -23.33
CA ALA A 207 -3.89 9.71 -22.93
C ALA A 207 -3.70 9.71 -21.40
N PRO A 208 -2.51 10.07 -20.87
CA PRO A 208 -2.26 10.16 -19.45
C PRO A 208 -2.75 11.52 -18.94
N GLY A 209 -3.71 11.52 -18.01
CA GLY A 209 -4.27 12.73 -17.43
C GLY A 209 -4.30 12.63 -15.92
N ARG A 210 -3.53 13.48 -15.24
CA ARG A 210 -3.50 13.65 -13.78
C ARG A 210 -4.89 14.11 -13.30
N ARG A 211 -5.37 13.56 -12.18
CA ARG A 211 -6.53 14.10 -11.45
C ARG A 211 -6.16 14.20 -9.97
N THR A 212 -5.91 15.41 -9.50
CA THR A 212 -5.82 15.69 -8.07
C THR A 212 -7.24 15.70 -7.52
N ILE A 213 -7.51 15.01 -6.41
CA ILE A 213 -8.85 14.92 -5.78
C ILE A 213 -9.48 16.32 -5.52
N MET A 214 -8.67 17.38 -5.46
CA MET A 214 -9.14 18.76 -5.25
C MET A 214 -9.67 19.46 -6.51
N GLU A 215 -9.29 19.07 -7.74
CA GLU A 215 -9.73 19.77 -8.96
C GLU A 215 -11.14 19.37 -9.42
N GLU A 216 -11.58 18.14 -9.16
CA GLU A 216 -12.91 17.67 -9.58
C GLU A 216 -14.03 17.92 -8.56
N LEU A 217 -13.71 18.41 -7.36
CA LEU A 217 -14.69 18.64 -6.28
C LEU A 217 -14.88 20.13 -5.94
N GLY A 218 -14.28 21.04 -6.72
CA GLY A 218 -14.28 22.48 -6.46
C GLY A 218 -15.21 23.33 -7.35
N ALA A 219 -16.01 22.73 -8.23
CA ALA A 219 -16.80 23.46 -9.23
C ALA A 219 -18.33 23.39 -9.06
N HIS A 220 -18.84 23.06 -7.86
CA HIS A 220 -20.30 23.00 -7.61
C HIS A 220 -20.82 23.74 -6.38
N ASP A 221 -20.04 24.68 -5.82
CA ASP A 221 -20.57 25.67 -4.86
C ASP A 221 -20.26 27.08 -5.36
N ALA A 222 -20.87 27.44 -6.48
CA ALA A 222 -21.13 28.83 -6.85
C ALA A 222 -22.48 28.86 -7.58
N HIS A 223 -23.40 29.70 -7.06
CA HIS A 223 -24.76 29.98 -7.53
C HIS A 223 -25.91 29.17 -6.90
N HIS A 224 -26.37 29.66 -5.74
CA HIS A 224 -27.78 30.00 -5.44
C HIS A 224 -27.78 30.74 -4.07
N THR A 225 -27.78 32.08 -3.99
CA THR A 225 -28.96 32.99 -3.85
C THR A 225 -30.02 32.38 -2.89
N PHE A 226 -30.32 32.91 -1.70
CA PHE A 226 -30.42 34.28 -1.18
C PHE A 226 -29.84 34.41 0.24
#